data_AF-A6LKZ9-F1
#
_entry.id   AF-A6LKZ9-F1
#
_cell.length_a   1.000
_cell.length_b   1.000
_cell.length_c   1.000
_cell.angle_alpha   90.00
_cell.angle_beta   90.00
_cell.angle_gamma   90.00
#
_symmetry.space_group_name_H-M   'P 1'
#
loop_
_entity.id
_entity.type
_entity.pdbx_description
1 polymer ?
#
loop_
_entity_poly.entity_id
_entity_poly.type
_entity_poly.pdbx_seq_one_letter_code
_entity_poly.pdbx_strand_id
1 'polypeptide(L)'
;MRKYFYLLVAALLLLGFFLFSCAKINGVNKEEALTEERISDNVIVLDEEISKGTVLSVEKGVLTFTYDDFSSSLKEGMVLVAGETSLTPYGFIGKVKKVERFDTKIVVYTSIAKIEEIFANVEIEKTLDLNPKNIKEIKVYDGVMLKDTPKPDFVTSPIIFNKNFEYVIDIDKNPLTTYDRITLSGDLTFSAKGEIDIKIGWFKLKYLKVGIKDIEQHVQLRASVSPEFNLDFSKNISIPVALVEYNPIKFNILGIPIVIIPRVNISVFLDGTVNAYLSFGVLQTLKGEEMGLEYDGEWNTIKEVKFHISPLSIDADYNTSVTAGMPINLGFTINGSAGLELFMLPKVTANVDIPD
;
A
#
# COMPACT_ATOMS: atom_id res chain seq x y z
N MET A 1 -64.34 45.13 -13.74
CA MET A 1 -63.44 43.96 -13.65
C MET A 1 -61.95 44.29 -13.79
N ARG A 2 -61.53 45.11 -14.78
CA ARG A 2 -60.11 45.41 -15.02
C ARG A 2 -59.37 46.10 -13.86
N LYS A 3 -60.00 47.01 -13.10
CA LYS A 3 -59.40 47.67 -11.92
C LYS A 3 -59.14 46.72 -10.74
N TYR A 4 -60.01 45.74 -10.52
CA TYR A 4 -59.84 44.76 -9.45
C TYR A 4 -58.79 43.70 -9.80
N PHE A 5 -58.61 43.42 -11.10
CA PHE A 5 -57.55 42.53 -11.59
C PHE A 5 -56.15 43.08 -11.30
N TYR A 6 -55.90 44.38 -11.53
CA TYR A 6 -54.61 45.00 -11.22
C TYR A 6 -54.35 45.11 -9.71
N LEU A 7 -55.38 45.31 -8.89
CA LEU A 7 -55.28 45.27 -7.43
C LEU A 7 -54.92 43.88 -6.90
N LEU A 8 -55.48 42.82 -7.52
CA LEU A 8 -55.23 41.44 -7.13
C LEU A 8 -53.84 40.95 -7.58
N VAL A 9 -53.37 41.39 -8.75
CA VAL A 9 -52.00 41.12 -9.23
C VAL A 9 -50.96 41.90 -8.41
N ALA A 10 -51.25 43.15 -8.02
CA ALA A 10 -50.36 43.92 -7.14
C ALA A 10 -50.29 43.32 -5.72
N ALA A 11 -51.40 42.80 -5.18
CA ALA A 11 -51.42 42.12 -3.90
C ALA A 11 -50.65 40.78 -3.92
N LEU A 12 -50.72 40.02 -5.03
CA LEU A 12 -49.93 38.79 -5.22
C LEU A 12 -48.43 39.07 -5.41
N LEU A 13 -48.06 40.16 -6.07
CA LEU A 13 -46.66 40.58 -6.18
C LEU A 13 -46.09 41.12 -4.85
N LEU A 14 -46.91 41.77 -4.03
CA LEU A 14 -46.54 42.17 -2.67
C LEU A 14 -46.43 40.97 -1.71
N LEU A 15 -47.27 39.94 -1.86
CA LEU A 15 -47.09 38.67 -1.12
C LEU A 15 -45.87 37.87 -1.60
N GLY A 16 -45.50 37.97 -2.89
CA GLY A 16 -44.32 37.31 -3.46
C GLY A 16 -42.98 37.91 -3.00
N PHE A 17 -42.95 39.17 -2.57
CA PHE A 17 -41.74 39.83 -2.07
C PHE A 17 -41.47 39.60 -0.58
N PHE A 18 -42.42 39.04 0.19
CA PHE A 18 -42.21 38.74 1.61
C PHE A 18 -41.66 37.33 1.90
N LEU A 19 -41.38 36.50 0.88
CA LEU A 19 -40.70 35.21 1.05
C LEU A 19 -39.20 35.23 0.68
N PHE A 20 -38.66 36.37 0.27
CA PHE A 20 -37.21 36.64 0.32
C PHE A 20 -36.87 37.48 1.54
N SER A 21 -37.29 37.02 2.73
CA SER A 21 -36.67 37.48 3.96
C SER A 21 -35.30 36.81 4.04
N CYS A 22 -34.28 37.57 3.64
CA CYS A 22 -32.90 37.28 3.95
C CYS A 22 -32.76 37.42 5.48
N ALA A 23 -33.04 36.33 6.19
CA ALA A 23 -32.63 36.19 7.57
C ALA A 23 -31.10 36.29 7.57
N LYS A 24 -30.61 37.41 8.06
CA LYS A 24 -29.21 37.60 8.45
C LYS A 24 -28.96 36.58 9.56
N ILE A 25 -28.50 35.38 9.16
CA ILE A 25 -27.96 34.39 10.08
C ILE A 25 -26.68 35.02 10.62
N ASN A 26 -26.77 35.58 11.82
CA ASN A 26 -25.63 35.97 12.60
C ASN A 26 -24.75 34.74 12.78
N GLY A 27 -23.51 34.82 12.30
CA GLY A 27 -22.37 33.98 12.69
C GLY A 27 -22.71 32.52 13.02
N VAL A 28 -23.10 31.74 12.02
CA VAL A 28 -22.86 30.30 12.07
C VAL A 28 -21.71 30.07 11.11
N ASN A 29 -20.59 29.62 11.66
CA ASN A 29 -19.43 29.17 10.89
C ASN A 29 -19.93 28.25 9.77
N LYS A 30 -19.55 28.54 8.52
CA LYS A 30 -19.86 27.70 7.35
C LYS A 30 -19.10 26.35 7.36
N GLU A 31 -18.68 25.91 8.54
CA GLU A 31 -17.81 24.77 8.80
C GLU A 31 -18.49 23.73 9.71
N GLU A 32 -19.75 23.93 10.10
CA GLU A 32 -20.53 22.98 10.90
C GLU A 32 -21.70 22.39 10.08
N ALA A 33 -21.39 21.38 9.26
CA ALA A 33 -22.34 20.35 8.79
C ALA A 33 -21.59 19.14 8.18
N LEU A 34 -20.82 18.44 9.01
CA LEU A 34 -20.34 17.08 8.77
C LEU A 34 -20.53 16.31 10.08
N THR A 35 -21.77 16.01 10.48
CA THR A 35 -22.02 15.64 11.88
C THR A 35 -22.44 14.19 12.13
N GLU A 36 -22.71 13.36 11.12
CA GLU A 36 -22.96 11.94 11.35
C GLU A 36 -22.23 11.06 10.34
N GLU A 37 -21.48 10.10 10.87
CA GLU A 37 -20.88 9.00 10.12
C GLU A 37 -21.98 8.20 9.40
N ARG A 38 -21.78 7.90 8.12
CA ARG A 38 -22.82 7.29 7.29
C ARG A 38 -22.26 6.46 6.14
N ILE A 39 -22.84 5.27 5.94
CA ILE A 39 -22.60 4.39 4.79
C ILE A 39 -23.50 4.81 3.61
N SER A 40 -23.03 4.62 2.38
CA SER A 40 -23.83 4.81 1.17
C SER A 40 -24.94 3.75 1.06
N ASP A 41 -26.13 4.15 0.61
CA ASP A 41 -27.32 3.30 0.58
C ASP A 41 -27.22 2.10 -0.40
N ASN A 42 -26.24 2.12 -1.30
CA ASN A 42 -25.99 1.09 -2.32
C ASN A 42 -24.92 0.06 -1.90
N VAL A 43 -24.47 0.08 -0.65
CA VAL A 43 -23.46 -0.85 -0.12
C VAL A 43 -24.13 -2.12 0.41
N ILE A 44 -23.58 -3.27 0.07
CA ILE A 44 -24.03 -4.59 0.51
C ILE A 44 -22.83 -5.35 1.10
N VAL A 45 -22.97 -5.81 2.35
CA VAL A 45 -21.98 -6.66 3.01
C VAL A 45 -22.33 -8.13 2.75
N LEU A 46 -21.36 -8.91 2.26
CA LEU A 46 -21.56 -10.29 1.80
C LEU A 46 -21.21 -11.36 2.82
N ASP A 47 -20.63 -11.02 3.98
CA ASP A 47 -20.07 -12.00 4.93
C ASP A 47 -21.09 -13.06 5.36
N GLU A 48 -22.34 -12.66 5.60
CA GLU A 48 -23.43 -13.58 5.95
C GLU A 48 -23.80 -14.49 4.78
N GLU A 49 -23.85 -13.95 3.56
CA GLU A 49 -24.21 -14.69 2.35
C GLU A 49 -23.12 -15.66 1.91
N ILE A 50 -21.85 -15.33 2.18
CA ILE A 50 -20.73 -16.26 2.05
C ILE A 50 -20.87 -17.39 3.08
N SER A 51 -21.19 -17.05 4.33
CA SER A 51 -21.35 -18.04 5.41
C SER A 51 -22.53 -19.00 5.18
N LYS A 52 -23.60 -18.53 4.54
CA LYS A 52 -24.76 -19.34 4.13
C LYS A 52 -24.49 -20.21 2.89
N GLY A 53 -23.41 -19.96 2.15
CA GLY A 53 -23.11 -20.62 0.88
C GLY A 53 -23.91 -20.09 -0.31
N THR A 54 -24.57 -18.94 -0.18
CA THR A 54 -25.23 -18.24 -1.29
C THR A 54 -24.19 -17.78 -2.31
N VAL A 55 -23.05 -17.26 -1.84
CA VAL A 55 -21.90 -16.95 -2.69
C VAL A 55 -21.10 -18.23 -2.95
N LEU A 56 -21.03 -18.63 -4.22
CA LEU A 56 -20.37 -19.86 -4.66
C LEU A 56 -18.90 -19.65 -4.99
N SER A 57 -18.55 -18.49 -5.57
CA SER A 57 -17.15 -18.15 -5.89
C SER A 57 -16.94 -16.64 -5.99
N VAL A 58 -15.70 -16.21 -5.75
CA VAL A 58 -15.22 -14.84 -5.93
C VAL A 58 -13.86 -14.91 -6.64
N GLU A 59 -13.81 -14.56 -7.92
CA GLU A 59 -12.60 -14.66 -8.73
C GLU A 59 -12.42 -13.45 -9.64
N LYS A 60 -11.32 -12.69 -9.45
CA LYS A 60 -10.92 -11.58 -10.34
C LYS A 60 -12.07 -10.61 -10.68
N GLY A 61 -12.87 -10.23 -9.68
CA GLY A 61 -14.00 -9.32 -9.83
C GLY A 61 -15.27 -9.97 -10.41
N VAL A 62 -15.32 -11.29 -10.55
CA VAL A 62 -16.52 -12.05 -10.91
C VAL A 62 -16.99 -12.84 -9.71
N LEU A 63 -18.24 -12.64 -9.32
CA LEU A 63 -18.88 -13.36 -8.22
C LEU A 63 -20.00 -14.24 -8.77
N THR A 64 -20.04 -15.49 -8.33
CA THR A 64 -21.12 -16.41 -8.67
C THR A 64 -21.98 -16.67 -7.45
N PHE A 65 -23.29 -16.57 -7.60
CA PHE A 65 -24.28 -16.80 -6.55
C PHE A 65 -25.22 -17.93 -6.95
N THR A 66 -25.73 -18.67 -5.97
CA THR A 66 -26.97 -19.44 -6.12
C THR A 66 -28.12 -18.45 -6.35
N TYR A 67 -29.06 -18.78 -7.24
CA TYR A 67 -30.23 -17.93 -7.46
C TYR A 67 -31.19 -17.99 -6.25
N ASP A 68 -31.48 -16.85 -5.65
CA ASP A 68 -32.41 -16.67 -4.52
C ASP A 68 -32.94 -15.22 -4.43
N ASP A 69 -33.73 -14.91 -3.40
CA ASP A 69 -34.32 -13.58 -3.20
C ASP A 69 -33.24 -12.49 -2.99
N PHE A 70 -32.15 -12.81 -2.29
CA PHE A 70 -31.04 -11.87 -2.07
C PHE A 70 -30.31 -11.57 -3.38
N SER A 71 -29.79 -12.60 -4.06
CA SER A 71 -28.97 -12.47 -5.26
C SER A 71 -29.77 -11.90 -6.44
N SER A 72 -31.07 -12.21 -6.53
CA SER A 72 -31.95 -11.65 -7.57
C SER A 72 -32.13 -10.14 -7.42
N SER A 73 -31.98 -9.60 -6.21
CA SER A 73 -32.05 -8.16 -5.92
C SER A 73 -30.81 -7.36 -6.37
N LEU A 74 -29.70 -8.04 -6.69
CA LEU A 74 -28.45 -7.41 -7.10
C LEU A 74 -28.59 -6.66 -8.44
N LYS A 75 -28.06 -5.44 -8.48
CA LYS A 75 -28.18 -4.51 -9.60
C LYS A 75 -26.86 -3.78 -9.87
N GLU A 76 -26.71 -3.31 -11.10
CA GLU A 76 -25.61 -2.43 -11.47
C GLU A 76 -25.55 -1.19 -10.57
N GLY A 77 -24.34 -0.77 -10.21
CA GLY A 77 -24.09 0.37 -9.34
C GLY A 77 -24.03 0.06 -7.85
N MET A 78 -24.45 -1.13 -7.41
CA MET A 78 -24.23 -1.60 -6.03
C MET A 78 -22.75 -1.79 -5.74
N VAL A 79 -22.33 -1.56 -4.49
CA VAL A 79 -20.98 -1.81 -4.01
C VAL A 79 -21.02 -3.00 -3.06
N LEU A 80 -20.37 -4.09 -3.45
CA LEU A 80 -20.30 -5.30 -2.67
C LEU A 80 -19.02 -5.30 -1.84
N VAL A 81 -19.15 -5.58 -0.55
CA VAL A 81 -18.04 -5.63 0.40
C VAL A 81 -18.04 -6.96 1.13
N ALA A 82 -16.87 -7.56 1.32
CA ALA A 82 -16.69 -8.70 2.19
C ALA A 82 -15.41 -8.56 3.03
N GLY A 83 -15.46 -9.07 4.25
CA GLY A 83 -14.31 -9.25 5.11
C GLY A 83 -13.46 -10.47 4.72
N GLU A 84 -12.58 -10.87 5.64
CA GLU A 84 -11.77 -12.09 5.46
C GLU A 84 -12.66 -13.34 5.59
N THR A 85 -12.83 -14.07 4.50
CA THR A 85 -13.56 -15.35 4.47
C THR A 85 -12.77 -16.41 3.68
N SER A 86 -13.29 -17.63 3.58
CA SER A 86 -12.71 -18.66 2.72
C SER A 86 -12.72 -18.30 1.23
N LEU A 87 -13.70 -17.52 0.76
CA LEU A 87 -13.80 -17.04 -0.62
C LEU A 87 -13.09 -15.70 -0.83
N THR A 88 -12.95 -14.92 0.23
CA THR A 88 -12.34 -13.58 0.22
C THR A 88 -11.24 -13.50 1.28
N PRO A 89 -10.15 -14.29 1.16
CA PRO A 89 -9.10 -14.37 2.20
C PRO A 89 -8.36 -13.04 2.44
N TYR A 90 -8.58 -12.06 1.57
CA TYR A 90 -7.99 -10.73 1.62
C TYR A 90 -9.04 -9.62 1.72
N GLY A 91 -10.29 -9.98 2.01
CA GLY A 91 -11.44 -9.11 1.82
C GLY A 91 -11.81 -8.94 0.34
N PHE A 92 -12.92 -8.24 0.10
CA PHE A 92 -13.39 -7.87 -1.22
C PHE A 92 -14.08 -6.51 -1.19
N ILE A 93 -13.81 -5.66 -2.18
CA ILE A 93 -14.59 -4.45 -2.49
C ILE A 93 -14.77 -4.41 -4.00
N GLY A 94 -16.02 -4.36 -4.47
CA GLY A 94 -16.30 -4.33 -5.91
C GLY A 94 -17.60 -3.64 -6.25
N LYS A 95 -17.58 -2.77 -7.26
CA LYS A 95 -18.76 -2.11 -7.81
C LYS A 95 -19.36 -2.96 -8.91
N VAL A 96 -20.63 -3.33 -8.78
CA VAL A 96 -21.35 -4.12 -9.78
C VAL A 96 -21.45 -3.35 -11.10
N LYS A 97 -20.98 -3.97 -12.17
CA LYS A 97 -21.02 -3.49 -13.56
C LYS A 97 -22.04 -4.24 -14.40
N LYS A 98 -22.25 -5.51 -14.10
CA LYS A 98 -23.17 -6.35 -14.86
C LYS A 98 -23.67 -7.50 -13.99
N VAL A 99 -24.94 -7.86 -14.17
CA VAL A 99 -25.56 -9.02 -13.54
C VAL A 99 -26.17 -9.89 -14.63
N GLU A 100 -25.69 -11.12 -14.75
CA GLU A 100 -26.25 -12.13 -15.64
C GLU A 100 -27.03 -13.16 -14.82
N ARG A 101 -28.26 -13.43 -15.23
CA ARG A 101 -29.17 -14.33 -14.53
C ARG A 101 -29.37 -15.59 -15.36
N PHE A 102 -29.16 -16.73 -14.72
CA PHE A 102 -29.38 -18.06 -15.25
C PHE A 102 -30.37 -18.79 -14.33
N ASP A 103 -30.96 -19.88 -14.79
CA ASP A 103 -32.05 -20.58 -14.09
C ASP A 103 -31.72 -20.97 -12.64
N THR A 104 -30.45 -21.26 -12.35
CA THR A 104 -29.99 -21.69 -11.01
C THR A 104 -28.90 -20.82 -10.40
N LYS A 105 -28.39 -19.82 -11.15
CA LYS A 105 -27.22 -19.05 -10.75
C LYS A 105 -27.31 -17.60 -11.21
N ILE A 106 -26.61 -16.73 -10.49
CA ILE A 106 -26.40 -15.35 -10.88
C ILE A 106 -24.89 -15.10 -10.96
N VAL A 107 -24.43 -14.49 -12.05
CA VAL A 107 -23.04 -14.09 -12.24
C VAL A 107 -22.97 -12.57 -12.21
N VAL A 108 -22.16 -12.04 -11.30
CA VAL A 108 -21.99 -10.60 -11.07
C VAL A 108 -20.58 -10.21 -11.45
N TYR A 109 -20.47 -9.29 -12.41
CA TYR A 109 -19.20 -8.71 -12.82
C TYR A 109 -19.02 -7.38 -12.11
N THR A 110 -17.83 -7.16 -11.57
CA THR A 110 -17.50 -5.96 -10.79
C THR A 110 -16.24 -5.28 -11.33
N SER A 111 -16.09 -4.00 -11.00
CA SER A 111 -14.81 -3.30 -11.05
C SER A 111 -14.35 -2.95 -9.64
N ILE A 112 -13.10 -2.52 -9.49
CA ILE A 112 -12.63 -1.89 -8.26
C ILE A 112 -13.58 -0.73 -7.91
N ALA A 113 -14.04 -0.68 -6.66
CA ALA A 113 -14.78 0.45 -6.10
C ALA A 113 -13.85 1.31 -5.23
N LYS A 114 -14.14 2.60 -5.14
CA LYS A 114 -13.39 3.50 -4.27
C LYS A 114 -13.99 3.52 -2.86
N ILE A 115 -13.17 3.89 -1.87
CA ILE A 115 -13.62 3.94 -0.48
C ILE A 115 -14.70 5.02 -0.26
N GLU A 116 -14.67 6.12 -1.01
CA GLU A 116 -15.73 7.14 -0.99
C GLU A 116 -17.05 6.70 -1.64
N GLU A 117 -17.09 5.54 -2.30
CA GLU A 117 -18.34 4.91 -2.74
C GLU A 117 -18.99 4.09 -1.63
N ILE A 118 -18.23 3.71 -0.59
CA ILE A 118 -18.72 2.96 0.57
C ILE A 118 -19.27 3.90 1.63
N PHE A 119 -18.52 4.94 1.96
CA PHE A 119 -18.88 5.87 3.02
C PHE A 119 -19.31 7.21 2.44
N ALA A 120 -20.44 7.73 2.91
CA ALA A 120 -20.89 9.07 2.58
C ALA A 120 -20.17 10.12 3.44
N ASN A 121 -20.02 9.83 4.74
CA ASN A 121 -19.23 10.61 5.69
C ASN A 121 -18.55 9.64 6.67
N VAL A 122 -17.24 9.75 6.86
CA VAL A 122 -16.51 8.96 7.88
C VAL A 122 -15.14 9.58 8.13
N GLU A 123 -14.64 9.40 9.34
CA GLU A 123 -13.25 9.63 9.71
C GLU A 123 -12.64 8.32 10.20
N ILE A 124 -11.50 7.94 9.64
CA ILE A 124 -10.84 6.67 9.89
C ILE A 124 -9.40 6.95 10.25
N GLU A 125 -9.03 6.74 11.51
CA GLU A 125 -7.64 6.79 11.94
C GLU A 125 -7.19 5.41 12.42
N LYS A 126 -6.15 4.86 11.80
CA LYS A 126 -5.62 3.53 12.11
C LYS A 126 -4.09 3.51 12.07
N THR A 127 -3.51 3.13 13.20
CA THR A 127 -2.13 2.65 13.26
C THR A 127 -2.08 1.15 12.97
N LEU A 128 -1.21 0.74 12.06
CA LEU A 128 -1.00 -0.63 11.63
C LEU A 128 0.25 -1.19 12.29
N ASP A 129 0.09 -2.26 13.06
CA ASP A 129 1.21 -2.89 13.75
C ASP A 129 2.01 -3.81 12.82
N LEU A 130 3.18 -3.35 12.37
CA LEU A 130 4.10 -4.10 11.53
C LEU A 130 5.11 -4.93 12.36
N ASN A 131 4.72 -5.35 13.56
CA ASN A 131 5.53 -6.20 14.44
C ASN A 131 5.88 -7.56 13.78
N PRO A 132 7.09 -8.11 14.01
CA PRO A 132 7.46 -9.45 13.55
C PRO A 132 6.48 -10.57 13.90
N LYS A 133 5.80 -10.47 15.06
CA LYS A 133 4.80 -11.44 15.50
C LYS A 133 3.59 -11.52 14.56
N ASN A 134 3.36 -10.46 13.80
CA ASN A 134 2.27 -10.37 12.85
C ASN A 134 2.68 -10.82 11.44
N ILE A 135 3.92 -11.27 11.23
CA ILE A 135 4.36 -11.84 9.96
C ILE A 135 3.64 -13.17 9.74
N LYS A 136 2.98 -13.29 8.58
CA LYS A 136 2.35 -14.51 8.11
C LYS A 136 3.37 -15.41 7.42
N GLU A 137 4.16 -14.84 6.52
CA GLU A 137 5.09 -15.57 5.69
C GLU A 137 6.26 -14.67 5.26
N ILE A 138 7.43 -15.28 5.05
CA ILE A 138 8.53 -14.62 4.35
C ILE A 138 8.90 -15.50 3.16
N LYS A 139 8.60 -15.00 1.96
CA LYS A 139 8.98 -15.62 0.70
C LYS A 139 10.35 -15.12 0.30
N VAL A 140 11.24 -16.04 0.00
CA VAL A 140 12.61 -15.75 -0.43
C VAL A 140 12.67 -16.03 -1.93
N TYR A 141 13.27 -15.13 -2.69
CA TYR A 141 13.37 -15.29 -4.14
C TYR A 141 14.48 -16.27 -4.53
N ASP A 142 14.32 -16.91 -5.70
CA ASP A 142 15.25 -17.92 -6.20
C ASP A 142 16.68 -17.38 -6.30
N GLY A 143 17.64 -18.18 -5.83
CA GLY A 143 19.07 -17.84 -5.78
C GLY A 143 19.51 -17.14 -4.49
N VAL A 144 18.56 -16.74 -3.62
CA VAL A 144 18.87 -16.18 -2.30
C VAL A 144 18.92 -17.31 -1.28
N MET A 145 20.10 -17.52 -0.69
CA MET A 145 20.25 -18.40 0.46
C MET A 145 20.17 -17.58 1.74
N LEU A 146 19.34 -18.03 2.68
CA LEU A 146 19.33 -17.49 4.04
C LEU A 146 20.20 -18.39 4.92
N LYS A 147 21.25 -17.82 5.53
CA LYS A 147 22.12 -18.59 6.43
C LYS A 147 21.42 -18.96 7.74
N ASP A 148 20.38 -18.21 8.12
CA ASP A 148 19.53 -18.49 9.28
C ASP A 148 18.05 -18.52 8.88
N THR A 149 17.30 -19.48 9.43
CA THR A 149 15.83 -19.48 9.34
C THR A 149 15.33 -18.29 10.17
N PRO A 150 14.44 -17.41 9.64
CA PRO A 150 13.91 -16.29 10.40
C PRO A 150 13.27 -16.80 11.69
N LYS A 151 13.90 -16.50 12.82
CA LYS A 151 13.27 -16.61 14.14
C LYS A 151 12.66 -15.24 14.40
N PRO A 152 11.32 -15.12 14.50
CA PRO A 152 10.75 -13.93 15.10
C PRO A 152 11.30 -13.87 16.52
N ASP A 153 12.21 -12.96 16.84
CA ASP A 153 12.58 -12.75 18.24
C ASP A 153 11.35 -12.11 18.91
N PHE A 154 10.64 -12.91 19.69
CA PHE A 154 9.30 -12.61 20.24
C PHE A 154 9.29 -11.54 21.36
N VAL A 155 10.34 -10.73 21.48
CA VAL A 155 10.54 -9.86 22.63
C VAL A 155 11.00 -8.48 22.14
N THR A 156 10.05 -7.54 22.08
CA THR A 156 10.19 -6.08 21.81
C THR A 156 10.61 -5.65 20.39
N SER A 157 10.06 -4.52 19.91
CA SER A 157 10.53 -3.80 18.70
C SER A 157 12.06 -3.64 18.72
N PRO A 158 12.78 -3.62 17.57
CA PRO A 158 12.34 -3.52 16.16
C PRO A 158 12.28 -4.87 15.41
N ILE A 159 11.92 -4.90 14.11
CA ILE A 159 12.10 -6.12 13.30
C ILE A 159 13.58 -6.36 13.12
N ILE A 160 14.09 -7.36 13.82
CA ILE A 160 15.41 -7.92 13.57
C ILE A 160 15.27 -8.88 12.38
N PHE A 161 15.49 -8.38 11.16
CA PHE A 161 15.74 -9.24 10.00
C PHE A 161 17.20 -9.71 10.01
N ASN A 162 17.65 -10.40 11.07
CA ASN A 162 18.96 -11.05 11.08
C ASN A 162 18.96 -12.16 10.03
N LYS A 163 19.24 -11.76 8.80
CA LYS A 163 19.26 -12.59 7.62
C LYS A 163 20.52 -12.22 6.90
N ASN A 164 21.60 -12.85 7.32
CA ASN A 164 22.74 -13.15 6.49
C ASN A 164 22.23 -13.80 5.21
N PHE A 165 22.01 -13.01 4.16
CA PHE A 165 21.73 -13.56 2.85
C PHE A 165 23.03 -13.78 2.10
N GLU A 166 23.02 -14.74 1.18
CA GLU A 166 24.03 -14.85 0.13
C GLU A 166 23.30 -15.02 -1.19
N TYR A 167 23.53 -14.10 -2.11
CA TYR A 167 22.99 -14.14 -3.45
C TYR A 167 24.13 -14.19 -4.44
N VAL A 168 24.07 -15.14 -5.37
CA VAL A 168 25.05 -15.27 -6.44
C VAL A 168 24.35 -14.97 -7.75
N ILE A 169 24.68 -13.84 -8.37
CA ILE A 169 24.28 -13.55 -9.75
C ILE A 169 25.31 -14.20 -10.66
N ASP A 170 24.88 -15.20 -11.41
CA ASP A 170 25.62 -15.77 -12.54
C ASP A 170 25.14 -15.04 -13.81
N ILE A 171 26.04 -14.30 -14.47
CA ILE A 171 25.68 -13.31 -15.48
C ILE A 171 25.46 -13.97 -16.83
N ASP A 172 26.27 -14.97 -17.16
CA ASP A 172 26.11 -15.77 -18.38
C ASP A 172 25.16 -16.96 -18.20
N LYS A 173 24.73 -17.21 -16.95
CA LYS A 173 23.84 -18.32 -16.53
C LYS A 173 24.44 -19.69 -16.78
N ASN A 174 25.76 -19.77 -16.94
CA ASN A 174 26.47 -21.01 -17.11
C ASN A 174 27.05 -21.46 -15.76
N PRO A 175 26.46 -22.48 -15.11
CA PRO A 175 26.88 -22.89 -13.77
C PRO A 175 28.32 -23.43 -13.71
N LEU A 176 28.97 -23.65 -14.86
CA LEU A 176 30.36 -24.10 -14.98
C LEU A 176 31.39 -22.95 -14.89
N THR A 177 30.95 -21.71 -15.04
CA THR A 177 31.77 -20.50 -14.88
C THR A 177 31.51 -19.88 -13.51
N THR A 178 32.58 -19.43 -12.85
CA THR A 178 32.50 -18.84 -11.49
C THR A 178 33.08 -17.44 -11.41
N TYR A 179 33.75 -17.00 -12.47
CA TYR A 179 34.45 -15.73 -12.56
C TYR A 179 33.51 -14.55 -12.90
N ASP A 180 32.29 -14.84 -13.34
CA ASP A 180 31.25 -13.88 -13.68
C ASP A 180 30.19 -13.74 -12.58
N ARG A 181 30.53 -14.20 -11.37
CA ARG A 181 29.61 -14.23 -10.23
C ARG A 181 29.70 -12.96 -9.40
N ILE A 182 28.57 -12.30 -9.19
CA ILE A 182 28.41 -11.27 -8.15
C ILE A 182 27.88 -11.95 -6.90
N THR A 183 28.66 -11.89 -5.81
CA THR A 183 28.19 -12.35 -4.50
C THR A 183 27.74 -11.16 -3.68
N LEU A 184 26.49 -11.20 -3.21
CA LEU A 184 25.92 -10.22 -2.30
C LEU A 184 25.61 -10.89 -0.98
N SER A 185 26.03 -10.27 0.12
CA SER A 185 25.67 -10.71 1.45
C SER A 185 25.37 -9.53 2.35
N GLY A 186 24.56 -9.73 3.37
CA GLY A 186 24.24 -8.64 4.28
C GLY A 186 23.22 -9.01 5.33
N ASP A 187 22.95 -8.05 6.18
CA ASP A 187 21.98 -8.09 7.28
C ASP A 187 21.08 -6.86 7.20
N LEU A 188 19.81 -7.03 7.54
CA LEU A 188 18.83 -5.94 7.57
C LEU A 188 18.10 -5.94 8.91
N THR A 189 17.83 -4.79 9.48
CA THR A 189 16.89 -4.61 10.60
C THR A 189 16.00 -3.46 10.20
N PHE A 190 14.70 -3.57 10.43
CA PHE A 190 13.74 -2.55 10.01
C PHE A 190 12.56 -2.52 10.98
N SER A 191 12.23 -1.42 11.63
CA SER A 191 10.93 -1.26 12.27
C SER A 191 10.22 -0.05 11.75
N ALA A 192 8.89 -0.16 11.71
CA ALA A 192 8.00 0.95 11.48
C ALA A 192 6.62 0.58 12.03
N LYS A 193 5.76 1.58 12.19
CA LYS A 193 4.31 1.42 12.34
C LYS A 193 3.66 1.99 11.10
N GLY A 194 2.72 1.29 10.49
CA GLY A 194 1.92 1.87 9.42
C GLY A 194 0.91 2.87 9.98
N GLU A 195 0.51 3.84 9.18
CA GLU A 195 -0.55 4.78 9.51
C GLU A 195 -1.46 4.99 8.31
N ILE A 196 -2.77 5.02 8.57
CA ILE A 196 -3.81 5.39 7.62
C ILE A 196 -4.77 6.36 8.32
N ASP A 197 -4.94 7.55 7.74
CA ASP A 197 -5.99 8.50 8.10
C ASP A 197 -6.83 8.78 6.84
N ILE A 198 -8.15 8.65 6.94
CA ILE A 198 -9.08 8.90 5.83
C ILE A 198 -10.23 9.74 6.35
N LYS A 199 -10.49 10.86 5.70
CA LYS A 199 -11.72 11.65 5.92
C LYS A 199 -12.52 11.71 4.63
N ILE A 200 -13.75 11.24 4.69
CA ILE A 200 -14.72 11.32 3.60
C ILE A 200 -15.85 12.21 4.08
N GLY A 201 -16.27 13.14 3.21
CA GLY A 201 -17.40 14.00 3.47
C GLY A 201 -18.19 14.25 2.19
N TRP A 202 -19.50 14.07 2.24
CA TRP A 202 -20.40 14.20 1.09
C TRP A 202 -19.97 13.35 -0.10
N PHE A 203 -19.65 12.07 0.14
CA PHE A 203 -19.20 11.09 -0.88
C PHE A 203 -17.91 11.50 -1.62
N LYS A 204 -17.07 12.32 -0.98
CA LYS A 204 -15.79 12.76 -1.55
C LYS A 204 -14.69 12.59 -0.53
N LEU A 205 -13.54 12.10 -0.98
CA LEU A 205 -12.31 12.14 -0.20
C LEU A 205 -11.96 13.59 0.11
N LYS A 206 -11.79 13.89 1.40
CA LYS A 206 -11.40 15.20 1.92
C LYS A 206 -9.97 15.20 2.40
N TYR A 207 -9.58 14.08 3.01
CA TYR A 207 -8.25 13.87 3.53
C TYR A 207 -7.85 12.41 3.37
N LEU A 208 -6.60 12.17 2.99
CA LEU A 208 -5.99 10.85 3.03
C LEU A 208 -4.54 10.98 3.44
N LYS A 209 -4.15 10.31 4.50
CA LYS A 209 -2.76 10.11 4.87
C LYS A 209 -2.47 8.64 4.87
N VAL A 210 -1.41 8.22 4.20
CA VAL A 210 -0.89 6.86 4.31
C VAL A 210 0.60 6.91 4.43
N GLY A 211 1.13 6.29 5.48
CA GLY A 211 2.53 6.41 5.82
C GLY A 211 3.03 5.34 6.75
N ILE A 212 4.26 5.56 7.20
CA ILE A 212 4.91 4.86 8.29
C ILE A 212 5.51 5.85 9.26
N LYS A 213 5.44 5.49 10.55
CA LYS A 213 6.01 6.22 11.67
C LYS A 213 7.01 5.38 12.43
N ASP A 214 7.79 6.05 13.27
CA ASP A 214 8.81 5.43 14.15
C ASP A 214 9.75 4.52 13.35
N ILE A 215 10.28 5.06 12.25
CA ILE A 215 11.06 4.30 11.28
C ILE A 215 12.47 4.13 11.82
N GLU A 216 12.92 2.89 11.96
CA GLU A 216 14.32 2.57 12.19
C GLU A 216 14.76 1.49 11.21
N GLN A 217 15.87 1.70 10.52
CA GLN A 217 16.47 0.72 9.63
C GLN A 217 17.96 0.64 9.91
N HIS A 218 18.51 -0.56 9.95
CA HIS A 218 19.95 -0.81 9.95
C HIS A 218 20.26 -1.83 8.86
N VAL A 219 21.17 -1.51 7.96
CA VAL A 219 21.61 -2.38 6.86
C VAL A 219 23.11 -2.52 6.95
N GLN A 220 23.58 -3.75 6.88
CA GLN A 220 24.97 -4.05 6.55
C GLN A 220 24.97 -4.81 5.23
N LEU A 221 25.48 -4.20 4.16
CA LEU A 221 25.58 -4.85 2.85
C LEU A 221 27.06 -5.07 2.52
N ARG A 222 27.39 -6.21 1.93
CA ARG A 222 28.68 -6.54 1.34
C ARG A 222 28.45 -7.11 -0.05
N ALA A 223 29.22 -6.63 -1.01
CA ALA A 223 29.23 -7.18 -2.35
C ALA A 223 30.66 -7.49 -2.77
N SER A 224 30.83 -8.56 -3.54
CA SER A 224 32.11 -8.89 -4.17
C SER A 224 31.94 -9.39 -5.59
N VAL A 225 32.85 -8.97 -6.48
CA VAL A 225 32.98 -9.41 -7.87
C VAL A 225 34.40 -9.94 -8.11
N SER A 226 34.53 -11.01 -8.89
CA SER A 226 35.80 -11.68 -9.17
C SER A 226 36.69 -10.89 -10.15
N PRO A 227 38.04 -11.05 -10.07
CA PRO A 227 39.03 -10.19 -10.74
C PRO A 227 39.07 -10.24 -12.28
N GLU A 228 38.38 -11.18 -12.94
CA GLU A 228 38.51 -11.39 -14.39
C GLU A 228 37.33 -10.84 -15.21
N PHE A 229 36.50 -9.97 -14.63
CA PHE A 229 35.23 -9.58 -15.24
C PHE A 229 35.08 -8.06 -15.49
N ASN A 230 34.84 -7.69 -16.75
CA ASN A 230 34.37 -6.35 -17.13
C ASN A 230 32.84 -6.33 -17.10
N LEU A 231 32.27 -5.69 -16.08
CA LEU A 231 30.84 -5.63 -15.82
C LEU A 231 30.37 -4.19 -15.92
N ASP A 232 29.62 -3.89 -16.97
CA ASP A 232 28.81 -2.68 -17.02
C ASP A 232 27.38 -3.02 -16.60
N PHE A 233 27.01 -2.53 -15.41
CA PHE A 233 25.66 -2.64 -14.87
C PHE A 233 24.97 -1.27 -14.79
N SER A 234 25.30 -0.37 -15.73
CA SER A 234 24.61 0.90 -16.04
C SER A 234 23.10 0.80 -16.27
N LYS A 235 22.50 -0.39 -16.11
CA LYS A 235 21.08 -0.66 -16.21
C LYS A 235 20.33 -0.74 -14.87
N ASN A 236 20.91 -0.34 -13.74
CA ASN A 236 20.26 -0.40 -12.43
C ASN A 236 19.76 -1.82 -12.11
N ILE A 237 20.64 -2.69 -11.62
CA ILE A 237 20.25 -4.05 -11.23
C ILE A 237 19.47 -3.96 -9.91
N SER A 238 18.19 -4.33 -9.94
CA SER A 238 17.35 -4.51 -8.76
C SER A 238 17.04 -5.98 -8.56
N ILE A 239 17.54 -6.54 -7.48
CA ILE A 239 17.43 -7.97 -7.16
C ILE A 239 16.43 -8.12 -6.04
N PRO A 240 15.27 -8.77 -6.26
CA PRO A 240 14.34 -9.05 -5.19
C PRO A 240 14.97 -10.07 -4.23
N VAL A 241 14.97 -9.77 -2.93
CA VAL A 241 15.58 -10.63 -1.90
C VAL A 241 14.49 -11.40 -1.16
N ALA A 242 13.49 -10.68 -0.65
CA ALA A 242 12.40 -11.27 0.09
C ALA A 242 11.12 -10.45 -0.01
N LEU A 243 9.98 -11.14 0.02
CA LEU A 243 8.66 -10.57 0.25
C LEU A 243 8.18 -11.04 1.63
N VAL A 244 7.93 -10.08 2.51
CA VAL A 244 7.38 -10.31 3.84
C VAL A 244 5.89 -10.00 3.77
N GLU A 245 5.06 -11.01 4.00
CA GLU A 245 3.61 -10.87 4.08
C GLU A 245 3.17 -10.88 5.54
N TYR A 246 2.37 -9.89 5.93
CA TYR A 246 1.79 -9.82 7.27
C TYR A 246 0.40 -10.47 7.31
N ASN A 247 -0.02 -10.87 8.50
CA ASN A 247 -1.39 -11.29 8.74
C ASN A 247 -2.35 -10.12 8.45
N PRO A 248 -3.55 -10.38 7.88
CA PRO A 248 -4.53 -9.34 7.63
C PRO A 248 -4.93 -8.61 8.92
N ILE A 249 -4.90 -7.28 8.89
CA ILE A 249 -5.38 -6.41 9.95
C ILE A 249 -6.86 -6.12 9.69
N LYS A 250 -7.71 -6.45 10.65
CA LYS A 250 -9.17 -6.43 10.50
C LYS A 250 -9.82 -5.47 11.48
N PHE A 251 -10.75 -4.67 10.99
CA PHE A 251 -11.60 -3.83 11.82
C PHE A 251 -12.91 -3.51 11.09
N ASN A 252 -13.93 -3.13 11.86
CA ASN A 252 -15.23 -2.75 11.31
C ASN A 252 -15.43 -1.24 11.41
N ILE A 253 -16.06 -0.66 10.41
CA ILE A 253 -16.49 0.74 10.40
C ILE A 253 -17.96 0.74 10.03
N LEU A 254 -18.82 1.13 10.99
CA LEU A 254 -20.27 1.18 10.81
C LEU A 254 -20.89 -0.17 10.33
N GLY A 255 -20.23 -1.30 10.61
CA GLY A 255 -20.66 -2.62 10.13
C GLY A 255 -20.07 -3.03 8.77
N ILE A 256 -19.24 -2.19 8.15
CA ILE A 256 -18.45 -2.55 6.98
C ILE A 256 -17.13 -3.18 7.44
N PRO A 257 -16.82 -4.43 7.03
CA PRO A 257 -15.56 -5.07 7.33
C PRO A 257 -14.43 -4.51 6.46
N ILE A 258 -13.38 -4.02 7.10
CA ILE A 258 -12.16 -3.54 6.45
C ILE A 258 -11.03 -4.51 6.76
N VAL A 259 -10.31 -4.91 5.72
CA VAL A 259 -9.19 -5.85 5.76
C VAL A 259 -7.98 -5.19 5.12
N ILE A 260 -6.91 -4.98 5.87
CA ILE A 260 -5.67 -4.38 5.37
C ILE A 260 -4.57 -5.43 5.40
N ILE A 261 -3.85 -5.58 4.29
CA ILE A 261 -2.74 -6.53 4.16
C ILE A 261 -1.46 -5.75 3.90
N PRO A 262 -0.60 -5.63 4.92
CA PRO A 262 0.73 -5.08 4.76
C PRO A 262 1.67 -6.08 4.06
N ARG A 263 2.53 -5.57 3.19
CA ARG A 263 3.59 -6.31 2.53
C ARG A 263 4.87 -5.49 2.50
N VAL A 264 6.00 -6.13 2.79
CA VAL A 264 7.32 -5.48 2.67
C VAL A 264 8.14 -6.23 1.63
N ASN A 265 8.47 -5.55 0.54
CA ASN A 265 9.41 -6.04 -0.47
C ASN A 265 10.80 -5.52 -0.15
N ILE A 266 11.74 -6.44 0.01
CA ILE A 266 13.15 -6.15 0.24
C ILE A 266 13.89 -6.49 -1.05
N SER A 267 14.67 -5.54 -1.53
CA SER A 267 15.52 -5.75 -2.70
C SER A 267 16.92 -5.19 -2.46
N VAL A 268 17.88 -5.65 -3.25
CA VAL A 268 19.22 -5.05 -3.35
C VAL A 268 19.29 -4.32 -4.67
N PHE A 269 19.81 -3.10 -4.61
CA PHE A 269 20.09 -2.26 -5.76
C PHE A 269 21.59 -2.20 -5.99
N LEU A 270 22.02 -2.33 -7.24
CA LEU A 270 23.40 -2.12 -7.71
C LEU A 270 23.38 -1.31 -9.02
N ASP A 271 24.22 -0.28 -9.10
CA ASP A 271 24.43 0.53 -10.30
C ASP A 271 25.90 0.98 -10.37
N GLY A 272 26.53 0.87 -11.54
CA GLY A 272 27.96 1.12 -11.67
C GLY A 272 28.67 0.33 -12.76
N THR A 273 29.99 0.51 -12.79
CA THR A 273 30.90 -0.17 -13.72
C THR A 273 32.07 -0.73 -12.91
N VAL A 274 32.39 -1.99 -13.14
CA VAL A 274 33.50 -2.71 -12.51
C VAL A 274 34.36 -3.30 -13.61
N ASN A 275 35.65 -2.96 -13.62
CA ASN A 275 36.60 -3.42 -14.64
C ASN A 275 37.57 -4.51 -14.12
N ALA A 276 37.41 -4.94 -12.86
CA ALA A 276 38.33 -5.84 -12.16
C ALA A 276 37.68 -6.37 -10.86
N TYR A 277 38.50 -6.60 -9.83
CA TYR A 277 38.04 -6.96 -8.49
C TYR A 277 37.36 -5.77 -7.80
N LEU A 278 36.23 -6.04 -7.15
CA LEU A 278 35.59 -5.11 -6.22
C LEU A 278 35.04 -5.90 -5.05
N SER A 279 35.37 -5.47 -3.83
CA SER A 279 34.74 -5.86 -2.58
C SER A 279 34.40 -4.60 -1.80
N PHE A 280 33.11 -4.35 -1.58
CA PHE A 280 32.68 -3.21 -0.78
C PHE A 280 31.69 -3.64 0.29
N GLY A 281 31.75 -2.94 1.42
CA GLY A 281 30.82 -3.06 2.52
C GLY A 281 30.23 -1.69 2.86
N VAL A 282 28.96 -1.66 3.20
CA VAL A 282 28.23 -0.45 3.59
C VAL A 282 27.46 -0.70 4.87
N LEU A 283 27.56 0.23 5.81
CA LEU A 283 26.63 0.38 6.92
C LEU A 283 25.67 1.53 6.62
N GLN A 284 24.39 1.21 6.64
CA GLN A 284 23.32 2.17 6.43
C GLN A 284 22.41 2.18 7.67
N THR A 285 22.05 3.37 8.13
CA THR A 285 21.06 3.58 9.19
C THR A 285 20.05 4.63 8.75
N LEU A 286 18.76 4.28 8.82
CA LEU A 286 17.65 5.21 8.63
C LEU A 286 16.96 5.38 9.98
N LYS A 287 16.72 6.62 10.40
CA LYS A 287 15.82 6.93 11.51
C LYS A 287 14.87 8.03 11.09
N GLY A 288 13.59 7.87 11.33
CA GLY A 288 12.60 8.85 10.91
C GLY A 288 11.38 8.88 11.80
N GLU A 289 10.81 10.07 11.95
CA GLU A 289 9.52 10.24 12.62
C GLU A 289 8.41 9.77 11.71
N GLU A 290 8.45 10.17 10.44
CA GLU A 290 7.41 9.83 9.48
C GLU A 290 7.87 9.79 8.01
N MET A 291 7.28 8.91 7.20
CA MET A 291 7.34 8.93 5.74
C MET A 291 6.01 8.49 5.15
N GLY A 292 5.52 9.16 4.12
CA GLY A 292 4.24 8.79 3.53
C GLY A 292 3.75 9.73 2.43
N LEU A 293 2.48 9.60 2.12
CA LEU A 293 1.74 10.46 1.21
C LEU A 293 0.56 11.07 1.98
N GLU A 294 0.29 12.34 1.71
CA GLU A 294 -0.83 13.08 2.26
C GLU A 294 -1.63 13.72 1.12
N TYR A 295 -2.94 13.71 1.25
CA TYR A 295 -3.87 14.41 0.38
C TYR A 295 -4.80 15.25 1.25
N ASP A 296 -4.84 16.55 1.02
CA ASP A 296 -5.70 17.54 1.71
C ASP A 296 -6.42 18.46 0.71
N GLY A 297 -6.52 18.01 -0.55
CA GLY A 297 -6.92 18.80 -1.70
C GLY A 297 -5.88 18.69 -2.82
N GLU A 298 -4.60 18.59 -2.43
CA GLU A 298 -3.46 18.33 -3.30
C GLU A 298 -2.62 17.18 -2.73
N TRP A 299 -1.79 16.53 -3.56
CA TRP A 299 -0.92 15.44 -3.09
C TRP A 299 0.42 15.98 -2.60
N ASN A 300 0.75 15.64 -1.37
CA ASN A 300 1.99 15.98 -0.70
C ASN A 300 2.77 14.71 -0.31
N THR A 301 4.09 14.81 -0.28
CA THR A 301 4.96 13.74 0.25
C THR A 301 5.43 14.11 1.64
N ILE A 302 5.26 13.19 2.59
CA ILE A 302 5.81 13.32 3.95
C ILE A 302 7.18 12.67 3.96
N LYS A 303 8.21 13.41 4.40
CA LYS A 303 9.59 12.93 4.43
C LYS A 303 10.33 13.50 5.64
N GLU A 304 10.11 12.89 6.79
CA GLU A 304 10.72 13.25 8.07
C GLU A 304 11.73 12.18 8.51
N VAL A 305 12.63 11.84 7.58
CA VAL A 305 13.64 10.81 7.79
C VAL A 305 15.05 11.36 7.71
N LYS A 306 15.91 10.87 8.59
CA LYS A 306 17.35 11.12 8.60
C LYS A 306 18.06 9.84 8.20
N PHE A 307 18.99 10.01 7.28
CA PHE A 307 19.73 8.92 6.70
C PHE A 307 21.21 9.09 6.98
N HIS A 308 21.84 8.04 7.49
CA HIS A 308 23.27 8.00 7.71
C HIS A 308 23.85 6.79 7.02
N ILE A 309 24.92 7.01 6.25
CA ILE A 309 25.68 5.96 5.60
C ILE A 309 27.13 6.11 6.02
N SER A 310 27.77 4.99 6.29
CA SER A 310 29.22 4.91 6.41
C SER A 310 29.75 3.74 5.57
N PRO A 311 30.87 3.90 4.85
CA PRO A 311 31.55 2.76 4.25
C PRO A 311 32.06 1.85 5.36
N LEU A 312 31.88 0.54 5.20
CA LEU A 312 32.43 -0.48 6.11
C LEU A 312 33.83 -0.90 5.68
N SER A 313 34.01 -1.12 4.39
CA SER A 313 35.27 -1.52 3.76
C SER A 313 35.15 -1.30 2.26
N ILE A 314 36.24 -0.89 1.60
CA ILE A 314 36.30 -0.87 0.15
C ILE A 314 37.67 -1.39 -0.25
N ASP A 315 37.69 -2.39 -1.12
CA ASP A 315 38.87 -2.98 -1.72
C ASP A 315 38.57 -3.18 -3.21
N ALA A 316 39.27 -2.47 -4.08
CA ALA A 316 38.98 -2.41 -5.50
C ALA A 316 40.25 -2.19 -6.31
N ASP A 317 40.25 -2.67 -7.54
CA ASP A 317 41.25 -2.32 -8.55
C ASP A 317 40.69 -1.26 -9.52
N TYR A 318 41.56 -0.34 -9.98
CA TYR A 318 41.37 0.69 -11.02
C TYR A 318 39.95 1.23 -11.31
N ASN A 319 39.75 2.56 -11.27
CA ASN A 319 38.60 3.30 -11.84
C ASN A 319 37.23 2.59 -11.70
N THR A 320 36.77 2.42 -10.46
CA THR A 320 35.51 1.73 -10.16
C THR A 320 34.56 2.67 -9.43
N SER A 321 33.34 2.81 -9.96
CA SER A 321 32.27 3.59 -9.35
C SER A 321 31.05 2.70 -9.20
N VAL A 322 30.64 2.44 -7.96
CA VAL A 322 29.51 1.57 -7.66
C VAL A 322 28.61 2.20 -6.61
N THR A 323 27.33 2.29 -6.94
CA THR A 323 26.25 2.61 -6.02
C THR A 323 25.52 1.34 -5.66
N ALA A 324 25.28 1.16 -4.37
CA ALA A 324 24.54 0.03 -3.85
C ALA A 324 23.53 0.46 -2.79
N GLY A 325 22.55 -0.39 -2.50
CA GLY A 325 21.61 -0.12 -1.42
C GLY A 325 20.66 -1.28 -1.20
N MET A 326 19.95 -1.24 -0.08
CA MET A 326 18.86 -2.17 0.19
C MET A 326 17.55 -1.41 0.35
N PRO A 327 16.87 -1.10 -0.77
CA PRO A 327 15.55 -0.49 -0.71
C PRO A 327 14.50 -1.42 -0.09
N ILE A 328 13.60 -0.78 0.65
CA ILE A 328 12.45 -1.40 1.28
C ILE A 328 11.20 -0.73 0.69
N ASN A 329 10.33 -1.52 0.09
CA ASN A 329 9.04 -1.05 -0.40
C ASN A 329 7.94 -1.62 0.48
N LEU A 330 7.14 -0.74 1.07
CA LEU A 330 6.01 -1.10 1.90
C LEU A 330 4.73 -0.89 1.10
N GLY A 331 3.98 -1.98 0.91
CA GLY A 331 2.67 -1.95 0.26
C GLY A 331 1.55 -2.24 1.25
N PHE A 332 0.42 -1.57 1.07
CA PHE A 332 -0.83 -1.88 1.78
C PHE A 332 -1.92 -2.19 0.76
N THR A 333 -2.57 -3.33 0.91
CA THR A 333 -3.76 -3.71 0.12
C THR A 333 -5.00 -3.63 1.00
N ILE A 334 -6.08 -3.02 0.54
CA ILE A 334 -7.35 -2.90 1.28
C ILE A 334 -8.41 -3.78 0.59
N ASN A 335 -9.02 -4.69 1.34
CA ASN A 335 -10.07 -5.64 0.92
C ASN A 335 -9.83 -6.24 -0.48
N GLY A 336 -8.61 -6.74 -0.72
CA GLY A 336 -8.23 -7.41 -1.97
C GLY A 336 -8.23 -6.52 -3.23
N SER A 337 -8.43 -5.21 -3.09
CA SER A 337 -8.43 -4.22 -4.19
C SER A 337 -7.04 -3.67 -4.49
N ALA A 338 -6.92 -2.67 -5.37
CA ALA A 338 -5.62 -2.02 -5.64
C ALA A 338 -5.01 -1.44 -4.35
N GLY A 339 -3.71 -1.68 -4.15
CA GLY A 339 -2.97 -1.22 -2.99
C GLY A 339 -2.23 0.11 -3.21
N LEU A 340 -1.79 0.72 -2.12
CA LEU A 340 -0.82 1.82 -2.13
C LEU A 340 0.57 1.26 -1.83
N GLU A 341 1.58 1.69 -2.58
CA GLU A 341 2.99 1.32 -2.35
C GLU A 341 3.82 2.57 -2.02
N LEU A 342 4.53 2.50 -0.89
CA LEU A 342 5.51 3.48 -0.44
C LEU A 342 6.91 2.92 -0.69
N PHE A 343 7.73 3.68 -1.41
CA PHE A 343 9.08 3.29 -1.79
C PHE A 343 10.10 4.03 -0.91
N MET A 344 10.88 3.29 -0.14
CA MET A 344 12.09 3.82 0.47
C MET A 344 13.29 3.40 -0.37
N LEU A 345 13.87 4.37 -1.09
CA LEU A 345 15.05 4.18 -1.93
C LEU A 345 16.29 4.84 -1.29
N PRO A 346 16.91 4.22 -0.29
CA PRO A 346 18.23 4.60 0.16
C PRO A 346 19.24 4.29 -0.96
N LYS A 347 20.04 5.29 -1.34
CA LYS A 347 21.14 5.14 -2.30
C LYS A 347 22.46 5.40 -1.57
N VAL A 348 23.41 4.48 -1.71
CA VAL A 348 24.79 4.65 -1.22
C VAL A 348 25.69 4.64 -2.43
N THR A 349 26.42 5.72 -2.66
CA THR A 349 27.41 5.79 -3.73
C THR A 349 28.80 5.60 -3.15
N ALA A 350 29.51 4.57 -3.60
CA ALA A 350 30.94 4.38 -3.38
C ALA A 350 31.67 4.72 -4.68
N ASN A 351 32.36 5.86 -4.69
CA ASN A 351 33.27 6.23 -5.76
C ASN A 351 34.68 5.85 -5.34
N VAL A 352 35.34 5.00 -6.12
CA VAL A 352 36.73 4.62 -5.88
C VAL A 352 37.55 5.09 -7.08
N ASP A 353 38.05 6.31 -6.94
CA ASP A 353 39.07 6.84 -7.84
C ASP A 353 40.44 6.42 -7.29
N ILE A 354 41.07 5.43 -7.91
CA ILE A 354 42.48 5.11 -7.62
C ILE A 354 43.30 5.95 -8.61
N PRO A 355 44.01 6.99 -8.14
CA PRO A 355 44.88 7.76 -9.02
C PRO A 355 45.99 6.88 -9.57
N ASP A 356 46.30 7.09 -10.85
CA ASP A 356 47.38 6.42 -11.61
C ASP A 356 48.74 6.44 -10.90
#